data_AF-A0A931Z933-F1
#
_entry.id   AF-A0A931Z933-F1
#
_cell.length_a   1.000
_cell.length_b   1.000
_cell.length_c   1.000
_cell.angle_alpha   90.00
_cell.angle_beta   90.00
_cell.angle_gamma   90.00
#
_symmetry.space_group_name_H-M   'P 1'
#
loop_
_entity.id
_entity.type
_entity.pdbx_description
1 polymer ?
#
loop_
_entity_poly.entity_id
_entity_poly.type
_entity_poly.pdbx_seq_one_letter_code
_entity_poly.pdbx_strand_id
1 'polypeptide(L)' 'MQQLDVRLPMGLLFLTLGLILVGYGVMADPAIYAKHSLGQNVNLTWGVIFALFGGLMLWLKSRSKES' A
#
# COMPACT_ATOMS: atom_id res chain seq x y z
N MET A 1 -11.03 26.29 12.42
CA MET A 1 -11.06 24.86 12.06
C MET A 1 -9.66 24.51 11.57
N GLN A 2 -8.90 23.69 12.30
CA GLN A 2 -7.57 23.28 11.82
C GLN A 2 -7.78 22.40 10.58
N GLN A 3 -7.27 22.80 9.42
CA GLN A 3 -7.27 21.95 8.23
C GLN A 3 -6.36 20.76 8.53
N LEU A 4 -6.99 19.63 8.88
CA LEU A 4 -6.27 18.37 9.01
C LEU A 4 -5.78 17.99 7.62
N ASP A 5 -4.46 17.91 7.44
CA ASP A 5 -3.85 17.60 6.17
C ASP A 5 -4.13 16.14 5.84
N VAL A 6 -5.22 15.89 5.11
CA VAL A 6 -5.79 14.55 4.84
C VAL A 6 -4.81 13.60 4.16
N ARG A 7 -3.75 14.14 3.54
CA ARG A 7 -2.66 13.39 2.91
C ARG A 7 -1.91 12.50 3.90
N LEU A 8 -1.75 12.94 5.15
CA LEU A 8 -1.03 12.18 6.17
C LEU A 8 -1.79 10.91 6.60
N PRO A 9 -3.05 11.00 7.11
CA PRO A 9 -3.78 9.80 7.51
C PRO A 9 -4.03 8.87 6.32
N MET A 10 -4.35 9.41 5.13
CA MET A 10 -4.55 8.59 3.93
C MET A 10 -3.27 7.89 3.48
N GLY A 11 -2.14 8.60 3.42
CA GLY A 11 -0.85 8.02 3.03
C GLY A 11 -0.41 6.89 3.97
N LEU A 12 -0.60 7.05 5.28
CA LEU A 12 -0.33 6.00 6.27
C LEU A 12 -1.25 4.80 6.10
N LEU A 13 -2.54 5.01 5.82
CA LEU A 13 -3.52 3.95 5.60
C LEU A 13 -3.15 3.11 4.39
N PHE A 14 -2.91 3.74 3.24
CA PHE A 14 -2.53 3.04 2.00
C PHE A 14 -1.19 2.31 2.13
N LEU A 15 -0.20 2.94 2.78
CA LEU A 15 1.09 2.30 3.00
C LEU A 15 0.96 1.07 3.90
N THR A 16 0.22 1.17 5.01
CA THR A 16 0.04 0.06 5.95
C THR A 16 -0.71 -1.10 5.31
N LEU A 17 -1.84 -0.81 4.64
CA LEU A 17 -2.60 -1.83 3.92
C LEU A 17 -1.76 -2.48 2.81
N GLY A 18 -1.01 -1.67 2.06
CA GLY A 18 -0.10 -2.18 1.04
C GLY A 18 0.94 -3.13 1.60
N LEU A 19 1.60 -2.77 2.71
CA LEU A 19 2.59 -3.63 3.37
C LEU A 19 1.98 -4.95 3.88
N ILE A 20 0.77 -4.91 4.43
CA ILE A 20 0.06 -6.14 4.86
C ILE A 20 -0.20 -7.04 3.66
N LEU A 21 -0.70 -6.48 2.55
CA LEU A 21 -0.97 -7.23 1.32
C LEU A 21 0.30 -7.80 0.67
N VAL A 22 1.39 -7.03 0.66
CA VAL A 22 2.70 -7.51 0.19
C VAL A 22 3.21 -8.64 1.08
N GLY A 23 3.18 -8.47 2.39
CA GLY A 23 3.61 -9.50 3.34
C GLY A 23 2.82 -10.79 3.17
N TYR A 24 1.49 -10.68 3.05
CA TYR A 24 0.64 -11.82 2.75
C TYR A 24 0.94 -12.43 1.37
N GLY A 25 1.12 -11.60 0.34
CA GLY A 25 1.46 -12.03 -1.00
C GLY A 25 2.78 -12.82 -1.05
N VAL A 26 3.79 -12.40 -0.28
CA VAL A 26 5.11 -13.07 -0.22
C VAL A 26 5.07 -14.34 0.62
N MET A 27 4.31 -14.36 1.73
CA MET A 27 4.24 -15.51 2.64
C MET A 27 3.19 -16.57 2.25
N ALA A 28 2.23 -16.22 1.38
CA ALA A 28 1.19 -17.15 0.97
C ALA A 28 1.73 -18.24 0.03
N ASP A 29 1.31 -19.47 0.28
CA ASP A 29 1.66 -20.63 -0.55
C ASP A 29 1.13 -20.46 -1.99
N PRO A 30 1.97 -20.59 -3.03
CA PRO A 30 1.55 -20.51 -4.44
C PRO A 30 0.37 -21.43 -4.79
N ALA A 31 0.21 -22.54 -4.07
CA ALA A 31 -0.89 -23.48 -4.27
C ALA A 31 -2.28 -22.87 -3.99
N ILE A 32 -2.36 -21.82 -3.17
CA ILE A 32 -3.61 -21.11 -2.87
C ILE A 32 -4.07 -20.29 -4.09
N TYR A 33 -3.13 -19.67 -4.82
CA TYR A 33 -3.43 -18.85 -6.00
C TYR A 33 -3.81 -19.68 -7.24
N ALA A 34 -3.28 -20.91 -7.34
CA ALA A 34 -3.60 -21.84 -8.42
C ALA A 34 -5.08 -22.27 -8.44
N LYS A 35 -5.75 -22.29 -7.29
CA LYS A 35 -7.15 -22.74 -7.18
C LYS A 35 -8.19 -21.63 -7.31
N HIS A 36 -7.86 -20.39 -6.95
CA HIS A 36 -8.88 -19.34 -6.76
C HIS A 36 -8.60 -18.03 -7.51
N SER A 37 -7.38 -17.84 -8.02
CA SER A 37 -6.91 -16.53 -8.50
C SER A 37 -6.12 -16.65 -9.80
N LEU A 38 -6.66 -17.29 -10.84
CA LEU A 38 -6.06 -17.33 -12.20
C LEU A 38 -4.53 -17.63 -12.26
N GLY A 39 -3.95 -18.25 -11.24
CA GLY A 39 -2.49 -18.41 -11.06
C GLY A 39 -1.69 -17.13 -10.74
N GLN A 40 -2.32 -15.97 -10.54
CA GLN A 40 -1.64 -14.72 -10.19
C GLN A 40 -1.81 -14.31 -8.73
N ASN A 41 -0.74 -13.76 -8.17
CA ASN A 41 -0.69 -13.24 -6.81
C ASN A 41 -1.26 -11.81 -6.76
N VAL A 42 -2.59 -11.71 -6.79
CA VAL A 42 -3.33 -10.45 -6.79
C VAL A 42 -3.02 -9.62 -5.55
N ASN A 43 -2.83 -10.27 -4.39
CA ASN A 43 -2.48 -9.61 -3.13
C ASN A 43 -1.13 -8.91 -3.23
N LEU A 44 -0.13 -9.55 -3.82
CA LEU A 44 1.18 -8.94 -4.02
C LEU A 44 1.10 -7.76 -4.98
N THR A 45 0.45 -7.92 -6.14
CA THR A 45 0.35 -6.85 -7.15
C THR A 45 -0.34 -5.60 -6.59
N TRP A 46 -1.53 -5.76 -5.99
CA TRP A 46 -2.26 -4.63 -5.41
C TRP A 46 -1.61 -4.09 -4.14
N GLY A 47 -0.98 -4.95 -3.35
CA GLY A 47 -0.20 -4.55 -2.17
C GLY A 47 0.94 -3.61 -2.55
N VAL A 48 1.71 -3.95 -3.60
CA VAL A 48 2.78 -3.08 -4.11
C VAL A 48 2.21 -1.75 -4.59
N ILE A 49 1.11 -1.76 -5.34
CA ILE A 49 0.46 -0.52 -5.83
C ILE A 49 0.06 0.39 -4.66
N PHE A 50 -0.61 -0.15 -3.63
CA PHE A 50 -1.01 0.64 -2.47
C PHE A 50 0.17 1.14 -1.64
N ALA A 51 1.21 0.31 -1.46
CA ALA A 51 2.42 0.70 -0.75
C ALA A 51 3.15 1.85 -1.47
N LEU A 52 3.30 1.76 -2.79
CA LEU A 52 3.91 2.82 -3.62
C LEU A 52 3.08 4.12 -3.55
N PHE A 53 1.75 4.01 -3.66
CA PHE A 53 0.87 5.16 -3.60
C PHE A 53 0.89 5.86 -2.23
N GLY A 54 0.80 5.09 -1.14
CA GLY A 54 0.89 5.61 0.22
C GLY A 54 2.26 6.24 0.51
N GLY A 55 3.33 5.58 0.06
CA GLY A 55 4.70 6.10 0.15
C GLY A 55 4.88 7.41 -0.61
N LEU A 56 4.36 7.50 -1.84
CA LEU A 56 4.40 8.71 -2.65
C LEU A 56 3.67 9.88 -1.97
N MET A 57 2.48 9.64 -1.39
CA MET A 57 1.75 10.66 -0.65
C MET A 57 2.53 11.19 0.55
N LEU A 58 3.16 10.30 1.32
CA LEU A 58 3.97 10.68 2.47
C LEU A 58 5.22 11.46 2.07
N TRP A 59 5.85 11.07 0.95
CA TRP A 59 7.00 11.77 0.37
C TRP A 59 6.66 13.17 -0.13
N LEU A 60 5.54 13.34 -0.85
CA LEU A 60 5.07 14.66 -1.29
C LEU A 60 4.78 15.58 -0.10
N LYS A 61 4.23 15.03 0.99
CA LYS A 61 4.00 15.77 2.23
C LYS A 61 5.31 16.14 2.95
N SER A 62 6.34 15.29 2.92
CA SER A 62 7.63 15.64 3.53
C SER A 62 8.32 16.77 2.78
N ARG A 63 8.18 16.83 1.45
CA ARG A 63 8.70 17.93 0.61
C ARG A 63 7.98 19.26 0.85
N SER A 64 6.70 19.23 1.22
CA SER A 64 5.91 20.45 1.51
C SER A 64 6.27 21.15 2.82
N LYS A 65 7.06 20.52 3.70
CA LYS A 65 7.53 21.14 4.95
C LYS A 65 8.80 21.98 4.80
N GLU A 66 9.39 22.01 3.61
CA GLU A 66 10.69 22.65 3.36
C GLU A 66 10.60 23.98 2.57
N SER A 67 9.41 24.59 2.44
CA SER A 67 9.24 25.91 1.79
C SER A 67 8.50 26.91 2.64
#